data_AF-A0A8T3KZ11-F1
#
_entry.id   AF-A0A8T3KZ11-F1
#
_cell.length_a   1.000
_cell.length_b   1.000
_cell.length_c   1.000
_cell.angle_alpha   90.00
_cell.angle_beta   90.00
_cell.angle_gamma   90.00
#
_symmetry.space_group_name_H-M   'P 1'
#
loop_
_entity.id
_entity.type
_entity.pdbx_description
1 polymer ?
#
loop_
_entity_poly.entity_id
_entity_poly.type
_entity_poly.pdbx_seq_one_letter_code
_entity_poly.pdbx_strand_id
1 'polypeptide(L)'
;AHHLYLRFMPYFNPITHVEQRGTKNICNYANTTHPTNFLHPVIRAIILHFILAYDHPFEDGNGRTARALFYWSMLKQGYWTMEFISISRILKSAPAKYTRAYLFTETDENDVTYFIVHQLEVINRAINDLLAYLELKANEIKTVEHLVRESPGLQKLLNYRQMALLNRALKRPEAIFYIESHRGAHNVTYDTARTDLLKLVELGILEKTKIGRAFAFTATKNLNQQLKALKA
;
A
#
# COMPACT_ATOMS: atom_id res chain seq x y z
N ALA A 1 -35.89 -1.44 18.88
CA ALA A 1 -35.16 -1.07 17.66
C ALA A 1 -34.45 0.25 17.92
N HIS A 2 -33.18 0.20 18.32
CA HIS A 2 -32.37 1.36 18.68
C HIS A 2 -31.62 1.86 17.43
N HIS A 3 -32.07 2.97 16.86
CA HIS A 3 -31.29 3.76 15.91
C HIS A 3 -30.47 4.79 16.69
N LEU A 4 -29.18 4.51 16.89
CA LEU A 4 -28.21 5.51 17.34
C LEU A 4 -27.81 6.37 16.14
N TYR A 5 -28.55 7.46 15.91
CA TYR A 5 -28.08 8.55 15.06
C TYR A 5 -27.08 9.39 15.86
N LEU A 6 -25.81 9.39 15.43
CA LEU A 6 -24.77 10.27 15.95
C LEU A 6 -25.03 11.70 15.45
N ARG A 7 -25.98 12.40 16.06
CA ARG A 7 -26.34 13.79 15.73
C ARG A 7 -25.34 14.75 16.39
N PHE A 8 -24.49 15.39 15.60
CA PHE A 8 -23.63 16.48 16.09
C PHE A 8 -24.49 17.74 16.31
N MET A 9 -24.32 18.41 17.45
CA MET A 9 -25.08 19.59 17.87
C MET A 9 -24.95 20.77 16.89
N PRO A 10 -26.02 21.59 16.70
CA PRO A 10 -26.00 22.74 15.80
C PRO A 10 -25.32 23.92 16.52
N TYR A 11 -24.44 24.68 15.84
CA TYR A 11 -24.15 26.12 15.99
C TYR A 11 -22.78 26.42 15.36
N PHE A 12 -22.74 26.99 14.14
CA PHE A 12 -21.50 27.40 13.47
C PHE A 12 -21.66 28.68 12.62
N ASN A 13 -21.21 29.84 13.16
CA ASN A 13 -20.28 30.88 12.59
C ASN A 13 -20.26 32.14 13.53
N PRO A 14 -19.18 32.97 13.72
CA PRO A 14 -18.15 33.44 12.77
C PRO A 14 -16.64 33.33 13.15
N ILE A 15 -15.86 32.72 12.24
CA ILE A 15 -14.58 33.10 11.56
C ILE A 15 -13.21 33.33 12.30
N THR A 16 -13.06 33.66 13.59
CA THR A 16 -11.65 33.77 14.14
C THR A 16 -11.42 33.11 15.50
N HIS A 17 -12.41 33.13 16.39
CA HIS A 17 -12.34 32.37 17.64
C HIS A 17 -12.86 30.92 17.51
N VAL A 18 -13.48 30.60 16.37
CA VAL A 18 -14.08 29.29 16.07
C VAL A 18 -13.02 28.27 15.65
N GLU A 19 -11.99 28.66 14.87
CA GLU A 19 -10.92 27.76 14.43
C GLU A 19 -10.12 27.18 15.61
N GLN A 20 -9.84 28.01 16.62
CA GLN A 20 -9.17 27.57 17.86
C GLN A 20 -10.07 26.65 18.69
N ARG A 21 -11.40 26.87 18.71
CA ARG A 21 -12.36 25.96 19.37
C ARG A 21 -12.52 24.65 18.63
N GLY A 22 -12.63 24.67 17.29
CA GLY A 22 -12.73 23.48 16.44
C GLY A 22 -11.50 22.59 16.59
N THR A 23 -10.31 23.18 16.48
CA THR A 23 -9.04 22.46 16.68
C THR A 23 -8.92 21.88 18.10
N LYS A 24 -9.32 22.63 19.13
CA LYS A 24 -9.33 22.14 20.51
C LYS A 24 -10.31 20.97 20.70
N ASN A 25 -11.47 21.02 20.07
CA ASN A 25 -12.46 19.94 20.10
C ASN A 25 -11.95 18.67 19.40
N ILE A 26 -11.30 18.82 18.24
CA ILE A 26 -10.63 17.70 17.54
C ILE A 26 -9.57 17.07 18.43
N CYS A 27 -8.72 17.88 19.06
CA CYS A 27 -7.69 17.40 19.98
C CYS A 27 -8.28 16.68 21.19
N ASN A 28 -9.35 17.22 21.80
CA ASN A 28 -10.04 16.57 22.92
C ASN A 28 -10.62 15.22 22.49
N TYR A 29 -11.30 15.17 21.35
CA TYR A 29 -11.85 13.93 20.80
C TYR A 29 -10.76 12.89 20.48
N ALA A 30 -9.65 13.31 19.88
CA ALA A 30 -8.50 12.47 19.58
C ALA A 30 -7.83 11.89 20.85
N ASN A 31 -7.82 12.66 21.93
CA ASN A 31 -7.17 12.29 23.19
C ASN A 31 -8.10 11.62 24.20
N THR A 32 -9.40 11.52 23.93
CA THR A 32 -10.34 10.82 24.82
C THR A 32 -9.96 9.34 24.91
N THR A 33 -9.70 8.84 26.12
CA THR A 33 -9.33 7.43 26.39
C THR A 33 -10.50 6.60 26.92
N HIS A 34 -11.47 7.23 27.58
CA HIS A 34 -12.65 6.58 28.17
C HIS A 34 -13.93 7.33 27.77
N PRO A 35 -14.43 7.14 26.54
CA PRO A 35 -15.68 7.75 26.12
C PRO A 35 -16.85 7.13 26.89
N THR A 36 -17.86 7.95 27.21
CA THR A 36 -19.08 7.51 27.92
C THR A 36 -19.89 6.50 27.11
N ASN A 37 -19.81 6.57 25.79
CA ASN A 37 -20.38 5.59 24.87
C ASN A 37 -19.27 4.91 24.09
N PHE A 38 -19.32 3.58 24.00
CA PHE A 38 -18.34 2.83 23.23
C PHE A 38 -18.48 3.15 21.73
N LEU A 39 -17.37 3.57 21.13
CA LEU A 39 -17.22 3.70 19.69
C LEU A 39 -15.99 2.93 19.26
N HIS A 40 -16.17 2.06 18.26
CA HIS A 40 -15.07 1.23 17.77
C HIS A 40 -13.90 2.12 17.28
N PRO A 41 -12.62 1.81 17.60
CA PRO A 41 -11.48 2.67 17.29
C PRO A 41 -11.36 3.07 15.81
N VAL A 42 -11.71 2.16 14.90
CA VAL A 42 -11.72 2.41 13.45
C VAL A 42 -12.72 3.50 13.07
N ILE A 43 -13.92 3.45 13.64
CA ILE A 43 -14.96 4.46 13.40
C ILE A 43 -14.52 5.79 13.98
N ARG A 44 -13.89 5.78 15.16
CA ARG A 44 -13.33 6.97 15.79
C ARG A 44 -12.27 7.65 14.92
N ALA A 45 -11.37 6.86 14.32
CA ALA A 45 -10.35 7.36 13.39
C ALA A 45 -10.95 7.92 12.10
N ILE A 46 -11.99 7.28 11.55
CA ILE A 46 -12.72 7.78 10.38
C ILE A 46 -13.40 9.12 10.68
N ILE A 47 -14.02 9.26 11.85
CA ILE A 47 -14.64 10.52 12.27
C ILE A 47 -13.57 11.62 12.46
N LEU A 48 -12.39 11.30 13.02
CA LEU A 48 -11.27 12.25 13.09
C LEU A 48 -10.82 12.75 11.71
N HIS A 49 -10.74 11.85 10.74
CA HIS A 49 -10.48 12.21 9.35
C HIS A 49 -11.55 13.18 8.85
N PHE A 50 -12.82 12.82 9.02
CA PHE A 50 -13.94 13.62 8.55
C PHE A 50 -13.89 15.04 9.12
N ILE A 51 -13.83 15.18 10.45
CA ILE A 51 -13.87 16.48 11.12
C ILE A 51 -12.73 17.38 10.64
N LEU A 52 -11.49 16.89 10.58
CA LEU A 52 -10.37 17.74 10.14
C LEU A 52 -10.50 18.16 8.67
N ALA A 53 -10.95 17.25 7.80
CA ALA A 53 -11.12 17.55 6.38
C ALA A 53 -12.31 18.48 6.12
N TYR A 54 -13.34 18.40 6.96
CA TYR A 54 -14.54 19.23 6.91
C TYR A 54 -14.29 20.63 7.47
N ASP A 55 -13.71 20.75 8.67
CA ASP A 55 -13.42 22.02 9.33
C ASP A 55 -12.37 22.85 8.55
N HIS A 56 -11.47 22.17 7.82
CA HIS A 56 -10.43 22.78 6.99
C HIS A 56 -9.58 23.86 7.72
N PRO A 57 -8.97 23.56 8.88
CA PRO A 57 -8.34 24.56 9.74
C PRO A 57 -7.01 25.15 9.22
N PHE A 58 -6.49 24.65 8.09
CA PHE A 58 -5.23 25.12 7.49
C PHE A 58 -5.47 25.74 6.11
N GLU A 59 -4.60 26.64 5.67
CA GLU A 59 -4.64 27.24 4.32
C GLU A 59 -4.41 26.21 3.19
N ASP A 60 -3.57 25.20 3.43
CA ASP A 60 -3.35 24.06 2.54
C ASP A 60 -3.02 22.81 3.37
N GLY A 61 -3.22 21.64 2.77
CA GLY A 61 -2.76 20.37 3.32
C GLY A 61 -3.80 19.63 4.14
N ASN A 62 -5.00 20.17 4.35
CA ASN A 62 -6.07 19.55 5.16
C ASN A 62 -6.31 18.08 4.80
N GLY A 63 -6.41 17.74 3.52
CA GLY A 63 -6.59 16.35 3.09
C GLY A 63 -5.38 15.44 3.34
N ARG A 64 -4.15 15.98 3.38
CA ARG A 64 -2.94 15.22 3.78
C ARG A 64 -2.93 15.03 5.29
N THR A 65 -3.22 16.08 6.05
CA THR A 65 -3.27 16.06 7.51
C THR A 65 -4.39 15.16 8.04
N ALA A 66 -5.57 15.16 7.41
CA ALA A 66 -6.69 14.31 7.80
C ALA A 66 -6.35 12.83 7.66
N ARG A 67 -5.69 12.46 6.56
CA ARG A 67 -5.20 11.09 6.34
C ARG A 67 -4.10 10.73 7.35
N ALA A 68 -3.16 11.63 7.62
CA ALA A 68 -2.13 11.39 8.62
C ALA A 68 -2.73 11.18 10.02
N LEU A 69 -3.73 11.99 10.39
CA LEU A 69 -4.45 11.88 11.66
C LEU A 69 -5.24 10.56 11.77
N PHE A 70 -5.88 10.14 10.69
CA PHE A 70 -6.51 8.82 10.59
C PHE A 70 -5.51 7.69 10.90
N TYR A 71 -4.39 7.64 10.18
CA TYR A 71 -3.37 6.60 10.39
C TYR A 71 -2.79 6.65 11.79
N TRP A 72 -2.45 7.84 12.29
CA TRP A 72 -1.97 8.02 13.66
C TRP A 72 -2.96 7.47 14.69
N SER A 73 -4.26 7.78 14.54
CA SER A 73 -5.30 7.30 15.45
C SER A 73 -5.42 5.78 15.42
N MET A 74 -5.39 5.17 14.24
CA MET A 74 -5.40 3.72 14.08
C MET A 74 -4.20 3.06 14.75
N LEU A 75 -2.98 3.57 14.49
CA LEU A 75 -1.74 3.06 15.06
C LEU A 75 -1.72 3.19 16.60
N LYS A 76 -2.14 4.34 17.13
CA LYS A 76 -2.24 4.59 18.58
C LYS A 76 -3.18 3.59 19.28
N GLN A 77 -4.18 3.08 18.56
CA GLN A 77 -5.17 2.13 19.08
C GLN A 77 -4.80 0.65 18.82
N GLY A 78 -3.56 0.37 18.39
CA GLY A 78 -3.05 -1.00 18.20
C GLY A 78 -3.28 -1.61 16.82
N TYR A 79 -3.83 -0.86 15.85
CA TYR A 79 -4.01 -1.31 14.47
C TYR A 79 -2.72 -1.13 13.65
N TRP A 80 -1.64 -1.75 14.11
CA TRP A 80 -0.29 -1.61 13.54
C TRP A 80 -0.21 -1.98 12.05
N THR A 81 -1.05 -2.92 11.59
CA THR A 81 -1.10 -3.34 10.18
C THR A 81 -1.49 -2.20 9.23
N MET A 82 -2.13 -1.14 9.73
CA MET A 82 -2.47 0.04 8.94
C MET A 82 -1.26 0.79 8.40
N GLU A 83 -0.05 0.58 8.96
CA GLU A 83 1.19 1.12 8.40
C GLU A 83 1.44 0.61 6.96
N PHE A 84 1.02 -0.61 6.66
CA PHE A 84 1.22 -1.26 5.35
C PHE A 84 0.04 -1.08 4.39
N ILE A 85 -1.08 -0.54 4.88
CA ILE A 85 -2.32 -0.43 4.12
C ILE A 85 -2.40 0.97 3.50
N SER A 86 -2.38 1.05 2.17
CA SER A 86 -2.44 2.34 1.45
C SER A 86 -3.87 2.68 1.00
N ILE A 87 -4.65 3.31 1.87
CA ILE A 87 -6.01 3.81 1.52
C ILE A 87 -5.95 4.95 0.48
N SER A 88 -4.87 5.74 0.50
CA SER A 88 -4.66 6.87 -0.41
C SER A 88 -4.71 6.48 -1.88
N ARG A 89 -4.18 5.29 -2.22
CA ARG A 89 -4.22 4.77 -3.60
C ARG A 89 -5.66 4.56 -4.07
N ILE A 90 -6.50 4.01 -3.20
CA ILE A 90 -7.91 3.72 -3.51
C ILE A 90 -8.72 5.01 -3.61
N LEU A 91 -8.53 5.94 -2.67
CA LEU A 91 -9.19 7.25 -2.72
C LEU A 91 -8.84 8.01 -4.00
N LYS A 92 -7.57 7.98 -4.43
CA LYS A 92 -7.13 8.60 -5.70
C LYS A 92 -7.78 7.95 -6.93
N SER A 93 -8.10 6.65 -6.87
CA SER A 93 -8.74 5.94 -7.99
C SER A 93 -10.25 6.22 -8.12
N ALA A 94 -10.90 6.72 -7.08
CA ALA A 94 -12.34 6.95 -7.05
C ALA A 94 -12.71 8.28 -6.35
N PRO A 95 -12.17 9.43 -6.82
CA PRO A 95 -12.33 10.72 -6.14
C PRO A 95 -13.80 11.15 -6.03
N ALA A 96 -14.62 10.85 -7.04
CA ALA A 96 -16.05 11.18 -7.04
C ALA A 96 -16.84 10.48 -5.92
N LYS A 97 -16.50 9.23 -5.56
CA LYS A 97 -17.17 8.53 -4.45
C LYS A 97 -16.81 9.16 -3.11
N TYR A 98 -15.54 9.50 -2.94
CA TYR A 98 -15.04 10.18 -1.76
C TYR A 98 -15.70 11.55 -1.56
N THR A 99 -15.74 12.39 -2.59
CA THR A 99 -16.41 13.70 -2.54
C THR A 99 -17.92 13.57 -2.28
N ARG A 100 -18.60 12.59 -2.89
CA ARG A 100 -20.04 12.37 -2.64
C ARG A 100 -20.33 11.98 -1.20
N ALA A 101 -19.44 11.23 -0.54
CA ALA A 101 -19.64 10.87 0.85
C ALA A 101 -19.63 12.09 1.79
N TYR A 102 -18.80 13.11 1.50
CA TYR A 102 -18.89 14.42 2.17
C TYR A 102 -20.20 15.12 1.87
N LEU A 103 -20.55 15.24 0.59
CA LEU A 103 -21.76 15.96 0.17
C LEU A 103 -23.02 15.38 0.83
N PHE A 104 -23.16 14.05 0.87
CA PHE A 104 -24.32 13.43 1.53
C PHE A 104 -24.36 13.70 3.03
N THR A 105 -23.20 13.71 3.69
CA THR A 105 -23.11 14.08 5.11
C THR A 105 -23.58 15.52 5.31
N GLU A 106 -23.12 16.45 4.47
CA GLU A 106 -23.49 17.88 4.54
C GLU A 106 -24.98 18.14 4.26
N THR A 107 -25.57 17.40 3.32
CA THR A 107 -26.95 17.61 2.88
C THR A 107 -27.99 16.83 3.71
N ASP A 108 -27.56 15.94 4.61
CA ASP A 108 -28.42 15.07 5.43
C ASP A 108 -28.11 15.26 6.92
N GLU A 109 -28.34 16.48 7.43
CA GLU A 109 -28.21 16.85 8.86
C GLU A 109 -26.86 16.47 9.53
N ASN A 110 -25.75 16.45 8.78
CA ASN A 110 -24.45 15.96 9.25
C ASN A 110 -24.44 14.48 9.66
N ASP A 111 -25.26 13.64 9.02
CA ASP A 111 -25.19 12.19 9.18
C ASP A 111 -23.88 11.64 8.61
N VAL A 112 -22.88 11.49 9.48
CA VAL A 112 -21.55 10.99 9.11
C VAL A 112 -21.55 9.51 8.69
N THR A 113 -22.68 8.81 8.78
CA THR A 113 -22.81 7.40 8.39
C THR A 113 -22.40 7.18 6.94
N TYR A 114 -22.74 8.07 6.01
CA TYR A 114 -22.32 7.97 4.60
C TYR A 114 -20.80 7.94 4.45
N PHE A 115 -20.12 8.82 5.18
CA PHE A 115 -18.66 8.88 5.18
C PHE A 115 -18.03 7.65 5.85
N ILE A 116 -18.60 7.21 6.97
CA ILE A 116 -18.15 6.01 7.68
C ILE A 116 -18.24 4.78 6.78
N VAL A 117 -19.40 4.53 6.17
CA VAL A 117 -19.61 3.39 5.28
C VAL A 117 -18.63 3.43 4.11
N HIS A 118 -18.49 4.59 3.46
CA HIS A 118 -17.55 4.73 2.35
C HIS A 118 -16.11 4.42 2.77
N GLN A 119 -15.65 4.95 3.90
CA GLN A 119 -14.29 4.72 4.36
C GLN A 119 -14.05 3.27 4.80
N LEU A 120 -15.05 2.60 5.38
CA LEU A 120 -14.97 1.17 5.69
C LEU A 120 -14.84 0.32 4.41
N GLU A 121 -15.57 0.65 3.35
CA GLU A 121 -15.41 -0.02 2.04
C GLU A 121 -13.99 0.17 1.48
N VAL A 122 -13.46 1.39 1.58
CA VAL A 122 -12.09 1.71 1.16
C VAL A 122 -11.06 0.91 1.95
N ILE A 123 -11.20 0.85 3.28
CA ILE A 123 -10.31 0.08 4.16
C ILE A 123 -10.40 -1.42 3.83
N ASN A 124 -11.61 -1.97 3.68
CA ASN A 124 -11.81 -3.38 3.35
C ASN A 124 -11.15 -3.74 2.01
N ARG A 125 -11.34 -2.90 0.99
CA ARG A 125 -10.67 -3.07 -0.30
C ARG A 125 -9.15 -2.98 -0.18
N ALA A 126 -8.63 -2.07 0.64
CA ALA A 126 -7.19 -1.94 0.87
C ALA A 126 -6.58 -3.18 1.54
N ILE A 127 -7.30 -3.77 2.50
CA ILE A 127 -6.92 -5.02 3.17
C ILE A 127 -6.90 -6.17 2.16
N ASN A 128 -7.96 -6.31 1.34
CA ASN A 128 -8.04 -7.36 0.33
C ASN A 128 -6.92 -7.25 -0.72
N ASP A 129 -6.62 -6.04 -1.19
CA ASP A 129 -5.51 -5.79 -2.11
C ASP A 129 -4.15 -6.18 -1.48
N LEU A 130 -3.96 -5.90 -0.18
CA LEU A 130 -2.74 -6.29 0.53
C LEU A 130 -2.64 -7.81 0.70
N LEU A 131 -3.71 -8.48 1.10
CA LEU A 131 -3.73 -9.94 1.26
C LEU A 131 -3.45 -10.66 -0.07
N ALA A 132 -4.09 -10.22 -1.15
CA ALA A 132 -3.83 -10.77 -2.49
C ALA A 132 -2.36 -10.56 -2.92
N TYR A 133 -1.78 -9.40 -2.61
CA TYR A 133 -0.37 -9.15 -2.86
C TYR A 133 0.55 -10.06 -2.04
N LEU A 134 0.28 -10.24 -0.75
CA LEU A 134 1.06 -11.11 0.13
C LEU A 134 0.98 -12.57 -0.30
N GLU A 135 -0.19 -13.05 -0.72
CA GLU A 135 -0.37 -14.40 -1.24
C GLU A 135 0.44 -14.63 -2.52
N LEU A 136 0.41 -13.68 -3.46
CA LEU A 136 1.24 -13.73 -4.66
C LEU A 136 2.73 -13.83 -4.30
N LYS A 137 3.19 -13.01 -3.35
CA LYS A 137 4.59 -12.99 -2.91
C LYS A 137 5.01 -14.26 -2.19
N ALA A 138 4.16 -14.82 -1.33
CA ALA A 138 4.41 -16.10 -0.68
C ALA A 138 4.54 -17.23 -1.70
N ASN A 139 3.69 -17.25 -2.72
CA ASN A 139 3.75 -18.24 -3.79
C ASN A 139 5.00 -18.07 -4.69
N GLU A 140 5.43 -16.84 -4.97
CA GLU A 140 6.71 -16.56 -5.65
C GLU A 140 7.88 -17.16 -4.87
N ILE A 141 7.95 -16.92 -3.55
CA ILE A 141 9.02 -17.46 -2.67
C ILE A 141 9.00 -18.98 -2.65
N LYS A 142 7.85 -19.61 -2.41
CA LYS A 142 7.72 -21.08 -2.42
C LYS A 142 8.18 -21.70 -3.74
N THR A 143 7.88 -21.05 -4.87
CA THR A 143 8.33 -21.54 -6.17
C THR A 143 9.86 -21.46 -6.30
N VAL A 144 10.47 -20.35 -5.85
CA VAL A 144 11.94 -20.22 -5.82
C VAL A 144 12.56 -21.30 -4.93
N GLU A 145 12.04 -21.49 -3.72
CA GLU A 145 12.52 -22.51 -2.79
C GLU A 145 12.45 -23.92 -3.37
N HIS A 146 11.37 -24.26 -4.08
CA HIS A 146 11.23 -25.55 -4.74
C HIS A 146 12.28 -25.75 -5.84
N LEU A 147 12.42 -24.77 -6.75
CA LEU A 147 13.43 -24.81 -7.81
C LEU A 147 14.86 -24.90 -7.26
N VAL A 148 15.12 -24.19 -6.16
CA VAL A 148 16.36 -24.24 -5.39
C VAL A 148 16.61 -25.65 -4.86
N ARG A 149 15.64 -26.28 -4.18
CA ARG A 149 15.79 -27.64 -3.60
C ARG A 149 16.03 -28.72 -4.66
N GLU A 150 15.34 -28.63 -5.79
CA GLU A 150 15.44 -29.63 -6.87
C GLU A 150 16.70 -29.50 -7.74
N SER A 151 17.53 -28.46 -7.53
CA SER A 151 18.69 -28.17 -8.38
C SER A 151 19.91 -27.73 -7.57
N PRO A 152 20.61 -28.67 -6.91
CA PRO A 152 21.80 -28.37 -6.09
C PRO A 152 22.93 -27.68 -6.89
N GLY A 153 23.08 -27.97 -8.18
CA GLY A 153 24.02 -27.28 -9.06
C GLY A 153 23.72 -25.79 -9.19
N LEU A 154 22.44 -25.43 -9.40
CA LEU A 154 22.00 -24.04 -9.48
C LEU A 154 22.15 -23.30 -8.15
N GLN A 155 21.97 -23.97 -7.01
CA GLN A 155 22.21 -23.38 -5.68
C GLN A 155 23.65 -22.90 -5.49
N LYS A 156 24.63 -23.66 -5.99
CA LYS A 156 26.05 -23.26 -5.89
C LYS A 156 26.38 -22.09 -6.81
N LEU A 157 25.67 -21.97 -7.93
CA LEU A 157 25.96 -20.98 -8.97
C LEU A 157 25.24 -19.65 -8.75
N LEU A 158 24.01 -19.67 -8.22
CA LEU A 158 23.12 -18.51 -8.17
C LEU A 158 22.79 -18.12 -6.73
N ASN A 159 22.87 -16.81 -6.45
CA ASN A 159 22.36 -16.29 -5.18
C ASN A 159 20.82 -16.17 -5.20
N TYR A 160 20.21 -15.91 -4.05
CA TYR A 160 18.74 -15.85 -3.94
C TYR A 160 18.09 -14.78 -4.85
N ARG A 161 18.78 -13.66 -5.11
CA ARG A 161 18.29 -12.57 -5.99
C ARG A 161 18.29 -13.01 -7.45
N GLN A 162 19.34 -13.72 -7.86
CA GLN A 162 19.44 -14.30 -9.20
C GLN A 162 18.44 -15.43 -9.41
N MET A 163 18.21 -16.27 -8.40
CA MET A 163 17.16 -17.29 -8.43
C MET A 163 15.76 -16.70 -8.56
N ALA A 164 15.50 -15.55 -7.91
CA ALA A 164 14.23 -14.83 -8.08
C ALA A 164 14.04 -14.33 -9.52
N LEU A 165 15.09 -13.78 -10.14
CA LEU A 165 15.07 -13.40 -11.56
C LEU A 165 14.82 -14.61 -12.47
N LEU A 166 15.51 -15.73 -12.24
CA LEU A 166 15.35 -16.96 -13.00
C LEU A 166 13.92 -17.50 -12.92
N ASN A 167 13.34 -17.59 -11.72
CA ASN A 167 11.96 -18.05 -11.54
C ASN A 167 10.97 -17.14 -12.29
N ARG A 168 11.20 -15.83 -12.27
CA ARG A 168 10.36 -14.89 -13.00
C ARG A 168 10.52 -15.03 -14.51
N ALA A 169 11.73 -15.26 -15.01
CA ALA A 169 12.01 -15.54 -16.42
C ALA A 169 11.36 -16.85 -16.88
N LEU A 170 11.29 -17.87 -16.01
CA LEU A 170 10.59 -19.12 -16.29
C LEU A 170 9.07 -18.95 -16.36
N LYS A 171 8.48 -18.15 -15.46
CA LYS A 171 7.04 -17.89 -15.44
C LYS A 171 6.58 -16.94 -16.55
N ARG A 172 7.44 -15.99 -16.95
CA ARG A 172 7.17 -14.96 -17.95
C ARG A 172 8.41 -14.76 -18.82
N PRO A 173 8.61 -15.61 -19.84
CA PRO A 173 9.78 -15.53 -20.72
C PRO A 173 9.92 -14.18 -21.44
N GLU A 174 8.80 -13.50 -21.69
CA GLU A 174 8.72 -12.16 -22.30
C GLU A 174 9.03 -11.01 -21.33
N ALA A 175 9.21 -11.29 -20.04
CA ALA A 175 9.50 -10.25 -19.06
C ALA A 175 10.85 -9.58 -19.33
N ILE A 176 10.83 -8.25 -19.26
CA ILE A 176 12.04 -7.42 -19.36
C ILE A 176 12.49 -7.04 -17.95
N PHE A 177 13.73 -7.36 -17.64
CA PHE A 177 14.39 -7.03 -16.38
C PHE A 177 15.32 -5.83 -16.58
N TYR A 178 15.28 -4.89 -15.64
CA TYR A 178 16.16 -3.72 -15.61
C TYR A 178 16.98 -3.71 -14.33
N ILE A 179 18.21 -3.18 -14.42
CA ILE A 179 19.12 -3.05 -13.27
C ILE A 179 18.46 -2.24 -12.15
N GLU A 180 17.81 -1.13 -12.49
CA GLU A 180 17.20 -0.23 -11.51
C GLU A 180 16.03 -0.89 -10.77
N SER A 181 15.19 -1.66 -11.49
CA SER A 181 14.10 -2.42 -10.88
C SER A 181 14.63 -3.51 -9.94
N HIS A 182 15.69 -4.22 -10.34
CA HIS A 182 16.32 -5.25 -9.52
C HIS A 182 16.99 -4.66 -8.26
N ARG A 183 17.65 -3.50 -8.42
CA ARG A 183 18.25 -2.72 -7.33
C ARG A 183 17.23 -2.36 -6.26
N GLY A 184 16.09 -1.79 -6.67
CA GLY A 184 15.01 -1.41 -5.76
C GLY A 184 14.32 -2.61 -5.10
N ALA A 185 14.10 -3.69 -5.86
CA ALA A 185 13.42 -4.89 -5.35
C ALA A 185 14.22 -5.62 -4.25
N HIS A 186 15.55 -5.57 -4.29
CA HIS A 186 16.41 -6.28 -3.36
C HIS A 186 17.22 -5.37 -2.42
N ASN A 187 17.01 -4.05 -2.50
CA ASN A 187 17.70 -3.04 -1.68
C ASN A 187 19.24 -3.20 -1.70
N VAL A 188 19.82 -3.27 -2.89
CA VAL A 188 21.28 -3.42 -3.10
C VAL A 188 21.87 -2.21 -3.83
N THR A 189 23.20 -2.13 -3.95
CA THR A 189 23.85 -1.11 -4.79
C THR A 189 23.59 -1.38 -6.28
N TYR A 190 23.69 -0.34 -7.11
CA TYR A 190 23.54 -0.48 -8.56
C TYR A 190 24.54 -1.51 -9.13
N ASP A 191 25.79 -1.46 -8.69
CA ASP A 191 26.83 -2.40 -9.16
C ASP A 191 26.54 -3.84 -8.75
N THR A 192 26.00 -4.06 -7.55
CA THR A 192 25.55 -5.39 -7.13
C THR A 192 24.42 -5.90 -8.04
N ALA A 193 23.42 -5.06 -8.29
CA ALA A 193 22.30 -5.42 -9.17
C ALA A 193 22.75 -5.68 -10.61
N ARG A 194 23.66 -4.87 -11.13
CA ARG A 194 24.26 -5.03 -12.45
C ARG A 194 25.05 -6.35 -12.53
N THR A 195 25.83 -6.67 -11.52
CA THR A 195 26.62 -7.90 -11.45
C THR A 195 25.71 -9.13 -11.40
N ASP A 196 24.64 -9.08 -10.61
CA ASP A 196 23.65 -10.17 -10.55
C ASP A 196 23.07 -10.49 -11.95
N LEU A 197 22.65 -9.46 -12.70
CA LEU A 197 22.07 -9.61 -14.04
C LEU A 197 23.11 -10.05 -15.08
N LEU A 198 24.32 -9.51 -15.04
CA LEU A 198 25.39 -9.89 -15.97
C LEU A 198 25.83 -11.33 -15.78
N LYS A 199 25.94 -11.82 -14.55
CA LYS A 199 26.25 -13.24 -14.29
C LYS A 199 25.19 -14.19 -14.86
N LEU A 200 23.91 -13.79 -14.87
CA LEU A 200 22.86 -14.56 -15.55
C LEU A 200 22.99 -14.53 -17.08
N VAL A 201 23.57 -13.47 -17.65
CA VAL A 201 23.92 -13.42 -19.08
C VAL A 201 25.10 -14.34 -19.39
N GLU A 202 26.13 -14.34 -18.54
CA GLU A 202 27.29 -15.24 -18.66
C GLU A 202 26.89 -16.72 -18.63
N LEU A 203 25.88 -17.06 -17.81
CA LEU A 203 25.32 -18.40 -17.72
C LEU A 203 24.32 -18.74 -18.85
N GLY A 204 24.10 -17.83 -19.81
CA GLY A 204 23.16 -18.04 -20.92
C GLY A 204 21.69 -18.09 -20.51
N ILE A 205 21.36 -17.66 -19.29
CA ILE A 205 19.99 -17.62 -18.74
C ILE A 205 19.25 -16.39 -19.26
N LEU A 206 19.94 -15.24 -19.30
CA LEU A 206 19.41 -13.98 -19.84
C LEU A 206 20.19 -13.52 -21.07
N GLU A 207 19.52 -12.76 -21.92
CA GLU A 207 20.11 -12.00 -23.01
C GLU A 207 20.08 -10.51 -22.65
N LYS A 208 21.15 -9.78 -22.96
CA LYS A 208 21.25 -8.34 -22.74
C LYS A 208 20.97 -7.58 -24.04
N THR A 209 20.01 -6.67 -24.00
CA THR A 209 19.67 -5.74 -25.08
C THR A 209 19.70 -4.29 -24.58
N LYS A 210 19.48 -3.35 -25.50
CA LYS A 210 19.37 -1.92 -25.16
C LYS A 210 18.01 -1.42 -25.63
N ILE A 211 17.23 -0.88 -24.69
CA ILE A 211 15.93 -0.25 -24.98
C ILE A 211 16.06 1.22 -24.62
N GLY A 212 16.08 2.07 -25.64
CA GLY A 212 16.42 3.49 -25.49
C GLY A 212 17.82 3.68 -24.91
N ARG A 213 17.91 4.30 -23.72
CA ARG A 213 19.19 4.51 -23.01
C ARG A 213 19.51 3.45 -21.96
N ALA A 214 18.56 2.57 -21.63
CA ALA A 214 18.71 1.59 -20.55
C ALA A 214 19.16 0.21 -21.09
N PHE A 215 19.93 -0.52 -20.28
CA PHE A 215 20.15 -1.94 -20.50
C PHE A 215 18.91 -2.72 -20.05
N ALA A 216 18.43 -3.57 -20.94
CA ALA A 216 17.29 -4.46 -20.73
C ALA A 216 17.76 -5.91 -20.81
N PHE A 217 17.19 -6.78 -19.99
CA PHE A 217 17.55 -8.19 -19.94
C PHE A 217 16.29 -9.04 -20.13
N THR A 218 16.34 -10.05 -20.97
CA THR A 218 15.19 -10.94 -21.26
C THR A 218 15.61 -12.40 -21.18
N ALA A 219 14.67 -13.31 -20.96
CA ALA A 219 14.97 -14.74 -20.97
C ALA A 219 15.52 -15.17 -22.34
N THR A 220 16.52 -16.04 -22.36
CA THR A 220 17.02 -16.61 -23.62
C THR A 220 15.99 -17.58 -24.22
N LYS A 221 15.95 -17.69 -25.55
CA LYS A 221 15.05 -18.64 -26.23
C LYS A 221 15.30 -20.09 -25.82
N ASN A 222 16.55 -20.41 -25.44
CA ASN A 222 17.00 -21.75 -25.07
C ASN A 222 17.07 -21.97 -23.55
N LEU A 223 16.38 -21.15 -22.75
CA LEU A 223 16.44 -21.17 -21.29
C LEU A 223 16.29 -22.59 -20.70
N ASN A 224 15.31 -23.37 -21.18
CA ASN A 224 15.07 -24.72 -20.67
C ASN A 224 16.23 -25.69 -20.94
N GLN A 225 16.92 -25.54 -22.07
CA GLN A 225 18.08 -26.37 -22.40
C GLN A 225 19.29 -25.99 -21.55
N GLN A 226 19.52 -24.68 -21.37
CA GLN A 226 20.59 -24.17 -20.51
C GLN A 226 20.40 -24.62 -19.05
N LEU A 227 19.17 -24.59 -18.54
CA LEU A 227 18.89 -25.07 -17.19
C LEU A 227 19.14 -26.57 -17.03
N LYS A 228 18.86 -27.40 -18.04
CA LYS A 228 19.20 -28.83 -17.98
C LYS A 228 20.71 -29.06 -17.87
N ALA A 229 21.51 -28.27 -18.58
CA ALA A 229 22.97 -28.34 -18.50
C ALA A 229 23.52 -27.88 -17.14
N LEU A 230 22.90 -26.86 -16.54
CA LEU A 230 23.31 -26.29 -15.24
C LEU A 230 22.79 -27.06 -14.01
N LYS A 231 21.84 -27.98 -14.21
CA LYS A 231 21.28 -28.85 -13.16
C LYS A 231 22.13 -30.10 -12.90
N ALA A 232 22.97 -30.50 -13.85
CA ALA A 232 23.93 -31.59 -13.72
C ALA A 232 25.10 -31.20 -12.81
#